data_AF-A0A1E9J7Y5-F1
#
_entry.id   AF-A0A1E9J7Y5-F1
#
_cell.length_a   1.000
_cell.length_b   1.000
_cell.length_c   1.000
_cell.angle_alpha   90.00
_cell.angle_beta   90.00
_cell.angle_gamma   90.00
#
_symmetry.space_group_name_H-M   'P 1'
#
loop_
_entity.id
_entity.type
_entity.pdbx_description
1 polymer ?
#
loop_
_entity_poly.entity_id
_entity_poly.type
_entity_poly.pdbx_seq_one_letter_code
_entity_poly.pdbx_strand_id
1 'polypeptide(L)'
;MFRSLIVFALTFLLVIFGLEYIMPPFGTIMYLNPIEIVGSIAYSIAYVTGMHVKLSIFLAIASISIIPLFMVIIVNRICKKKKKRRF
;
A
#
# COMPACT_ATOMS: atom_id res chain seq x y z
N MET A 1 0.09 -14.48 13.18
CA MET A 1 -0.36 -13.07 13.11
C MET A 1 0.80 -12.11 12.93
N PHE A 2 1.78 -12.06 13.84
CA PHE A 2 2.89 -11.09 13.78
C PHE A 2 3.66 -11.07 12.44
N ARG A 3 4.03 -12.26 11.90
CA ARG A 3 4.71 -12.36 10.59
C ARG A 3 3.89 -11.79 9.43
N SER A 4 2.58 -12.00 9.45
CA SER A 4 1.68 -11.49 8.41
C SER A 4 1.54 -9.97 8.49
N LEU A 5 1.53 -9.40 9.69
CA LEU A 5 1.53 -7.95 9.92
C LEU A 5 2.84 -7.30 9.43
N ILE A 6 3.99 -7.92 9.71
CA ILE A 6 5.28 -7.41 9.21
C ILE A 6 5.32 -7.41 7.68
N VAL A 7 4.89 -8.51 7.06
CA VAL A 7 4.84 -8.60 5.59
C VAL A 7 3.89 -7.55 5.03
N PHE A 8 2.74 -7.34 5.66
CA PHE A 8 1.80 -6.29 5.27
C PHE A 8 2.46 -4.91 5.36
N ALA A 9 3.04 -4.55 6.51
CA ALA A 9 3.63 -3.23 6.72
C ALA A 9 4.79 -2.95 5.75
N LEU A 10 5.68 -3.92 5.54
CA LEU A 10 6.80 -3.79 4.60
C LEU A 10 6.33 -3.64 3.16
N THR A 11 5.36 -4.47 2.73
CA THR A 11 4.82 -4.38 1.36
C THR A 11 4.01 -3.11 1.15
N PHE A 12 3.29 -2.64 2.17
CA PHE A 12 2.55 -1.39 2.12
C PHE A 12 3.48 -0.18 1.96
N LEU A 13 4.55 -0.11 2.76
CA LEU A 13 5.57 0.94 2.60
C LEU A 13 6.23 0.88 1.23
N LEU A 14 6.59 -0.32 0.76
CA LEU A 14 7.21 -0.51 -0.54
C LEU A 14 6.30 -0.08 -1.70
N VAL A 15 4.99 -0.31 -1.61
CA VAL A 15 4.02 0.16 -2.60
C VAL A 15 3.89 1.68 -2.55
N ILE A 16 3.82 2.30 -1.36
CA ILE A 16 3.72 3.76 -1.24
C ILE A 16 4.93 4.46 -1.86
N PHE A 17 6.14 4.07 -1.44
CA PHE A 17 7.36 4.66 -1.98
C PHE A 17 7.57 4.30 -3.45
N GLY A 18 7.15 3.10 -3.88
CA GLY A 18 7.17 2.71 -5.29
C GLY A 18 6.24 3.57 -6.14
N LEU A 19 5.03 3.90 -5.65
CA LEU A 19 4.10 4.79 -6.34
C LEU A 19 4.66 6.22 -6.47
N GLU A 20 5.27 6.73 -5.40
CA GLU A 20 5.95 8.02 -5.44
C GLU A 20 7.08 8.03 -6.47
N TYR A 21 7.89 6.97 -6.52
CA TYR A 21 8.98 6.83 -7.49
C TYR A 21 8.51 6.77 -8.95
N ILE A 22 7.36 6.14 -9.22
CA ILE A 22 6.89 5.86 -10.59
C ILE A 22 6.05 7.01 -11.18
N MET A 23 5.32 7.78 -10.37
CA MET A 23 4.45 8.86 -10.90
C MET A 23 5.20 10.21 -10.96
N PRO A 24 5.42 10.84 -12.13
CA PRO A 24 5.79 12.26 -12.18
C PRO A 24 4.57 13.13 -11.77
N PRO A 25 4.72 14.21 -10.97
CA PRO A 25 5.95 14.89 -10.52
C PRO A 25 6.56 14.33 -9.21
N PHE A 26 6.01 13.25 -8.66
CA PHE A 26 6.46 12.61 -7.41
C PHE A 26 7.81 11.87 -7.51
N GLY A 27 8.31 11.62 -8.73
CA GLY A 27 9.57 10.93 -9.03
C GLY A 27 10.87 11.62 -8.59
N THR A 28 10.82 12.50 -7.59
CA THR A 28 11.99 13.16 -6.96
C THR A 28 12.21 12.72 -5.50
N ILE A 29 11.37 11.83 -4.94
CA ILE A 29 11.34 11.54 -3.49
C ILE A 29 11.17 12.85 -2.71
N MET A 30 10.16 13.63 -3.08
CA MET A 30 9.89 14.91 -2.43
C MET A 30 9.26 14.69 -1.04
N TYR A 31 8.50 13.61 -0.87
CA TYR A 31 7.82 13.25 0.36
C TYR A 31 8.48 12.03 1.00
N LEU A 32 9.32 12.27 2.00
CA LEU A 32 9.93 11.17 2.78
C LEU A 32 8.92 10.50 3.74
N ASN A 33 7.75 11.12 3.92
CA ASN A 33 6.73 10.68 4.86
C ASN A 33 5.58 9.96 4.13
N PRO A 34 5.33 8.67 4.41
CA PRO A 34 4.28 7.90 3.74
C PRO A 34 2.87 8.48 3.93
N ILE A 35 2.63 9.22 5.01
CA ILE A 35 1.34 9.89 5.26
C ILE A 35 1.13 11.02 4.25
N GLU A 36 2.17 11.78 3.94
CA GLU A 36 2.12 12.89 2.98
C GLU A 36 1.94 12.38 1.56
N ILE A 37 2.58 11.26 1.20
CA ILE A 37 2.40 10.60 -0.10
C ILE A 37 0.93 10.17 -0.27
N VAL A 38 0.38 9.45 0.70
CA VAL A 38 -1.02 9.00 0.67
C VAL A 38 -1.98 10.20 0.65
N GLY A 39 -1.68 11.24 1.43
CA GLY A 39 -2.44 12.49 1.45
C GLY A 39 -2.45 13.15 0.07
N SER A 40 -1.30 13.28 -0.58
CA SER A 40 -1.17 13.87 -1.91
C SER A 40 -1.98 13.10 -2.97
N ILE A 41 -1.93 11.76 -2.92
CA ILE A 41 -2.74 10.90 -3.80
C ILE A 41 -4.23 11.14 -3.53
N ALA A 42 -4.63 11.19 -2.26
CA ALA A 42 -6.02 11.43 -1.87
C ALA A 42 -6.53 12.81 -2.29
N TYR A 43 -5.70 13.86 -2.17
CA TYR A 43 -6.04 15.20 -2.65
C TYR A 43 -6.16 15.23 -4.17
N SER A 44 -5.28 14.54 -4.88
CA SER A 44 -5.36 14.40 -6.34
C SER A 44 -6.65 13.71 -6.76
N ILE A 45 -7.04 12.64 -6.07
CA ILE A 45 -8.32 11.96 -6.31
C ILE A 45 -9.50 12.90 -6.02
N ALA A 46 -9.51 13.58 -4.87
CA ALA A 46 -10.57 14.53 -4.50
C ALA A 46 -10.72 15.66 -5.53
N TYR A 47 -9.60 16.17 -6.04
CA TYR A 47 -9.58 17.22 -7.04
C TYR A 47 -10.20 16.77 -8.36
N VAL A 48 -9.85 15.57 -8.83
CA VAL A 48 -10.35 15.04 -10.11
C VAL A 48 -11.81 14.60 -10.02
N THR A 49 -12.24 14.03 -8.90
CA THR A 49 -13.59 13.47 -8.75
C THR A 49 -14.60 14.45 -8.14
N GLY A 50 -14.16 15.58 -7.58
CA GLY A 50 -15.00 16.50 -6.82
C GLY A 50 -15.52 15.93 -5.49
N MET A 51 -14.98 14.78 -5.05
CA MET A 51 -15.41 14.11 -3.83
C MET A 51 -14.84 14.77 -2.58
N HIS A 52 -15.54 14.61 -1.45
CA HIS A 52 -15.05 15.09 -0.16
C HIS A 52 -13.72 14.42 0.23
N VAL A 53 -12.75 15.21 0.71
CA VAL A 53 -11.37 14.77 0.99
C VAL A 53 -11.30 13.50 1.86
N LYS A 54 -12.15 13.40 2.90
CA LYS A 54 -12.22 12.20 3.76
C LYS A 54 -12.54 10.91 2.98
N LEU A 55 -13.46 10.98 2.02
CA LEU A 55 -13.83 9.84 1.17
C LEU A 55 -12.69 9.47 0.23
N SER A 56 -12.01 10.47 -0.34
CA SER A 56 -10.86 10.25 -1.22
C SER A 56 -9.66 9.63 -0.50
N ILE A 57 -9.42 10.03 0.76
CA ILE A 57 -8.40 9.39 1.62
C ILE A 57 -8.73 7.92 1.83
N PHE A 58 -9.98 7.61 2.17
CA PHE A 58 -10.41 6.21 2.33
C PHE A 58 -10.21 5.41 1.04
N LEU A 59 -10.59 5.99 -0.10
CA LEU A 59 -10.42 5.36 -1.41
C LEU A 59 -8.94 5.09 -1.74
N ALA A 60 -8.06 6.06 -1.49
CA ALA A 60 -6.63 5.96 -1.72
C ALA A 60 -5.99 4.86 -0.86
N ILE A 61 -6.32 4.83 0.43
CA ILE A 61 -5.79 3.79 1.34
C ILE A 61 -6.31 2.41 0.92
N ALA A 62 -7.60 2.31 0.61
CA ALA A 62 -8.20 1.05 0.19
C ALA A 62 -7.54 0.52 -1.09
N SER A 63 -7.33 1.36 -2.10
CA SER A 63 -6.72 0.96 -3.38
C SER A 63 -5.26 0.53 -3.21
N ILE A 64 -4.45 1.29 -2.47
CA ILE A 64 -3.04 0.98 -2.20
C ILE A 64 -2.91 -0.32 -1.38
N SER A 65 -3.83 -0.56 -0.45
CA SER A 65 -3.78 -1.74 0.45
C SER A 65 -4.09 -3.08 -0.23
N ILE A 66 -4.65 -3.09 -1.44
CA ILE A 66 -4.99 -4.31 -2.17
C ILE A 66 -3.73 -5.15 -2.46
N ILE A 67 -2.64 -4.51 -2.91
CA ILE A 67 -1.40 -5.20 -3.27
C ILE A 67 -0.74 -5.87 -2.05
N PRO A 68 -0.52 -5.16 -0.91
CA PRO A 68 -0.05 -5.75 0.33
C PRO A 68 -0.93 -6.90 0.85
N LEU A 69 -2.26 -6.75 0.76
CA LEU A 69 -3.20 -7.80 1.15
C LEU A 69 -2.99 -9.09 0.34
N PHE A 70 -2.87 -8.98 -0.98
CA PHE A 70 -2.60 -10.13 -1.85
C PHE A 70 -1.27 -10.80 -1.51
N MET A 71 -0.21 -10.00 -1.30
CA MET A 71 1.10 -10.53 -0.92
C MET A 71 1.05 -11.31 0.40
N VAL A 72 0.37 -10.80 1.42
CA VAL A 72 0.20 -11.49 2.71
C VAL A 72 -0.53 -12.82 2.53
N ILE A 73 -1.58 -12.87 1.71
CA ILE A 73 -2.33 -14.10 1.42
C ILE A 73 -1.43 -15.13 0.74
N ILE A 74 -0.65 -14.72 -0.26
CA ILE A 74 0.27 -15.60 -1.00
C ILE A 74 1.35 -16.15 -0.06
N VAL A 75 2.00 -15.28 0.71
CA VAL A 75 3.05 -15.68 1.67
C VAL A 75 2.49 -16.65 2.71
N ASN A 76 1.30 -16.37 3.27
CA ASN A 76 0.66 -17.27 4.22
C ASN A 76 0.33 -18.64 3.60
N ARG A 77 -0.15 -18.68 2.35
CA ARG A 77 -0.40 -19.94 1.62
C ARG A 77 0.89 -20.73 1.41
N ILE A 78 1.99 -20.08 1.01
CA ILE A 78 3.29 -20.73 0.81
C ILE A 78 3.83 -21.29 2.14
N CYS A 79 3.78 -20.51 3.22
CA CYS A 79 4.20 -20.97 4.55
C CYS A 79 3.39 -22.17 5.04
N LYS A 80 2.06 -22.18 4.83
CA LYS A 80 1.21 -23.34 5.16
C LYS A 80 1.61 -24.58 4.33
N LYS A 81 1.84 -24.44 3.03
CA LYS A 81 2.29 -25.55 2.15
C LYS A 81 3.64 -26.11 2.59
N LYS A 82 4.60 -25.26 2.97
CA LYS A 82 5.92 -25.71 3.48
C LYS A 82 5.80 -26.44 4.80
N LYS A 83 4.90 -26.02 5.70
CA LYS A 83 4.67 -26.72 6.98
C LYS A 83 4.10 -28.12 6.77
N LYS A 84 3.18 -28.29 5.80
CA LYS A 84 2.53 -29.57 5.48
C LYS A 84 3.41 -30.59 4.73
N ARG A 85 4.56 -30.17 4.18
CA ARG A 85 5.56 -31.07 3.55
C ARG A 85 6.68 -31.48 4.51
N ARG A 86 6.74 -30.84 5.68
CA ARG A 86 7.78 -31.08 6.70
C ARG A 86 7.29 -32.03 7.81
N PHE A 87 6.02 -32.39 7.77
CA PHE A 87 5.34 -33.45 8.51
C PHE A 87 4.81 -34.43 7.47
#